data_AF-A0A653F1G1-F1
#
_entry.id   AF-A0A653F1G1-F1
#
_cell.length_a   1.000
_cell.length_b   1.000
_cell.length_c   1.000
_cell.angle_alpha   90.00
_cell.angle_beta   90.00
_cell.angle_gamma   90.00
#
_symmetry.space_group_name_H-M   'P 1'
#
loop_
_entity.id
_entity.type
_entity.pdbx_description
1 polymer ?
#
loop_
_entity_poly.entity_id
_entity_poly.type
_entity_poly.pdbx_seq_one_letter_code
_entity_poly.pdbx_strand_id
1 'polypeptide(L)'
;MDPKWRRRDRRMELRTTAEERELIDRAVTASGTDLTNFVITHASEAARRLLADRDHFQPDAAAAKEWEDVNALPARELADLSKHRRPAPRATSGGRSSSVPADIDLQ
;
A
#
# COMPACT_ATOMS: atom_id res chain seq x y z
N MET A 1 -24.73 -7.79 18.68
CA MET A 1 -23.77 -6.80 18.14
C MET A 1 -24.58 -5.56 17.82
N ASP A 2 -24.66 -4.61 18.76
CA ASP A 2 -25.40 -3.38 18.54
C ASP A 2 -24.73 -2.56 17.43
N PRO A 3 -25.49 -1.98 16.48
CA PRO A 3 -24.90 -1.09 15.50
C PRO A 3 -24.36 0.10 16.30
N LYS A 4 -23.04 0.19 16.39
CA LYS A 4 -22.34 1.30 17.03
C LYS A 4 -22.67 2.55 16.22
N TRP A 5 -23.78 3.22 16.58
CA TRP A 5 -24.20 4.47 15.98
C TRP A 5 -22.98 5.37 15.95
N ARG A 6 -22.55 5.82 14.77
CA ARG A 6 -21.41 6.74 14.67
C ARG A 6 -21.85 8.06 15.29
N ARG A 7 -21.71 8.18 16.62
CA ARG A 7 -22.00 9.41 17.34
C ARG A 7 -20.88 10.40 17.00
N ARG A 8 -21.28 11.60 16.57
CA ARG A 8 -20.37 12.72 16.34
C ARG A 8 -19.94 13.26 17.72
N ASP A 9 -18.73 12.93 18.16
CA ASP A 9 -18.16 13.28 19.47
C ASP A 9 -17.03 14.32 19.39
N ARG A 10 -16.61 14.69 18.18
CA ARG A 10 -15.59 15.70 17.90
C ARG A 10 -16.21 16.90 17.18
N ARG A 11 -15.72 18.09 17.51
CA ARG A 11 -16.12 19.36 16.92
C ARG A 11 -15.01 19.90 16.01
N MET A 12 -15.42 20.45 14.88
CA MET A 12 -14.56 21.07 13.87
C MET A 12 -14.96 22.54 13.73
N GLU A 13 -14.03 23.47 13.97
CA GLU A 13 -14.27 24.90 13.79
C GLU A 13 -13.75 25.33 12.42
N LEU A 14 -14.58 26.04 11.65
CA LEU A 14 -14.19 26.63 10.37
C LEU A 14 -14.42 28.13 10.39
N ARG A 15 -13.43 28.87 9.92
CA ARG A 15 -13.59 30.27 9.53
C ARG A 15 -13.65 30.29 8.01
N THR A 16 -14.66 30.94 7.47
CA THR A 16 -14.86 31.09 6.03
C THR A 16 -15.05 32.56 5.70
N THR A 17 -14.73 32.91 4.46
CA THR A 17 -15.15 34.20 3.89
C THR A 17 -16.66 34.17 3.59
N ALA A 18 -17.21 35.35 3.29
CA ALA A 18 -18.61 35.45 2.85
C ALA A 18 -18.85 34.71 1.52
N GLU A 19 -17.91 34.85 0.57
CA GLU A 19 -17.98 34.19 -0.74
C GLU A 19 -17.95 32.66 -0.62
N GLU A 20 -17.06 32.12 0.22
CA GLU A 20 -17.00 30.69 0.50
C GLU A 20 -18.31 30.18 1.10
N ARG A 21 -18.89 30.94 2.04
CA ARG A 21 -20.16 30.57 2.67
C ARG A 21 -21.30 30.57 1.66
N GLU A 22 -21.42 31.60 0.84
CA GLU A 22 -22.44 31.69 -0.20
C GLU A 22 -22.33 30.55 -1.21
N LEU A 23 -21.11 30.21 -1.63
CA LEU A 23 -20.87 29.08 -2.52
C LEU A 23 -21.32 27.76 -1.89
N ILE A 24 -20.95 27.52 -0.63
CA ILE A 24 -21.33 26.31 0.10
C ILE A 24 -22.86 26.25 0.27
N ASP A 25 -23.52 27.34 0.66
CA ASP A 25 -24.97 27.36 0.86
C ASP A 25 -25.75 27.05 -0.44
N ARG A 26 -25.26 27.53 -1.60
CA ARG A 26 -25.81 27.13 -2.91
C ARG A 26 -25.64 25.64 -3.17
N ALA A 27 -24.46 25.09 -2.87
CA ALA A 27 -24.18 23.66 -3.08
C ALA A 27 -24.99 22.76 -2.13
N VAL A 28 -25.19 23.19 -0.87
CA VAL A 28 -26.08 22.54 0.11
C VAL A 28 -27.51 22.50 -0.42
N THR A 29 -28.00 23.62 -0.95
CA THR A 29 -29.34 23.72 -1.55
C THR A 29 -29.47 22.78 -2.75
N ALA A 30 -28.49 22.76 -3.65
CA ALA A 30 -28.49 21.91 -4.84
C ALA A 30 -28.40 20.41 -4.52
N SER A 31 -27.73 20.05 -3.42
CA SER A 31 -27.55 18.65 -3.00
C SER A 31 -28.68 18.13 -2.11
N GLY A 32 -29.61 18.99 -1.65
CA GLY A 32 -30.76 18.58 -0.85
C GLY A 32 -30.40 18.01 0.53
N THR A 33 -29.25 18.41 1.08
CA THR A 33 -28.72 17.94 2.37
C THR A 33 -28.57 19.11 3.34
N ASP A 34 -28.20 18.86 4.59
CA ASP A 34 -27.85 19.92 5.54
C ASP A 34 -26.37 20.32 5.44
N LEU A 35 -26.05 21.55 5.88
CA LEU A 35 -24.70 22.10 5.83
C LEU A 35 -23.65 21.20 6.50
N THR A 36 -23.97 20.63 7.66
CA THR A 36 -23.04 19.77 8.39
C THR A 36 -22.78 18.50 7.60
N ASN A 37 -23.82 17.87 7.09
CA ASN A 37 -23.70 16.64 6.32
C ASN A 37 -22.98 16.88 4.99
N PHE A 38 -23.24 17.99 4.31
CA PHE A 38 -22.53 18.41 3.11
C PHE A 38 -21.03 18.55 3.36
N VAL A 39 -20.66 19.37 4.35
CA VAL A 39 -19.25 19.67 4.66
C VAL A 39 -18.52 18.41 5.10
N ILE A 40 -19.10 17.61 6.00
CA ILE A 40 -18.46 16.38 6.49
C ILE A 40 -18.29 15.35 5.36
N THR A 41 -19.29 15.19 4.49
CA THR A 41 -19.23 14.24 3.37
C THR A 41 -18.10 14.61 2.42
N HIS A 42 -18.11 15.84 1.90
CA HIS A 42 -17.12 16.26 0.91
C HIS A 42 -15.72 16.43 1.49
N ALA A 43 -15.56 16.89 2.74
CA ALA A 43 -14.27 16.92 3.40
C ALA A 43 -13.70 15.50 3.59
N SER A 44 -14.55 14.54 3.99
CA SER A 44 -14.12 13.15 4.17
C SER A 44 -13.77 12.48 2.83
N GLU A 45 -14.51 12.78 1.77
CA GLU A 45 -14.21 12.30 0.41
C GLU A 45 -12.90 12.87 -0.12
N ALA A 46 -12.66 14.17 0.06
CA ALA A 46 -11.41 14.82 -0.33
C ALA A 46 -10.22 14.23 0.45
N ALA A 47 -10.38 14.02 1.76
CA ALA A 47 -9.34 13.38 2.58
C ALA A 47 -9.07 11.94 2.14
N ARG A 48 -10.11 11.14 1.88
CA ARG A 48 -9.94 9.77 1.37
C ARG A 48 -9.25 9.74 0.02
N ARG A 49 -9.61 10.64 -0.91
CA ARG A 49 -8.92 10.74 -2.21
C ARG A 49 -7.45 11.09 -2.03
N LEU A 50 -7.14 12.12 -1.23
CA LEU A 50 -5.76 12.52 -0.97
C LEU A 50 -4.91 11.40 -0.33
N LEU A 51 -5.49 10.62 0.59
CA LEU A 51 -4.80 9.49 1.21
C LEU A 51 -4.69 8.31 0.25
N ALA A 52 -5.74 8.02 -0.52
CA ALA A 52 -5.72 6.97 -1.53
C ALA A 52 -4.70 7.27 -2.63
N ASP A 53 -4.59 8.51 -3.11
CA ASP A 53 -3.58 8.93 -4.10
C ASP A 53 -2.14 8.80 -3.55
N ARG A 54 -1.97 8.74 -2.23
CA ARG A 54 -0.65 8.48 -1.59
C ARG A 54 -0.36 6.99 -1.44
N ASP A 55 -1.39 6.17 -1.28
CA ASP A 55 -1.27 4.70 -1.15
C ASP A 55 -1.37 3.97 -2.50
N HIS A 56 -1.93 4.63 -3.52
CA HIS A 56 -2.11 4.11 -4.87
C HIS A 56 -1.44 5.04 -5.89
N PHE A 57 -0.30 4.57 -6.40
CA PHE A 57 0.33 5.13 -7.58
C PHE A 57 -0.35 4.55 -8.82
N GLN A 58 -1.08 5.37 -9.59
CA GLN A 58 -1.66 4.97 -10.86
C GLN A 58 -0.84 5.58 -12.01
N PRO A 59 0.17 4.84 -12.53
CA PRO A 59 0.94 5.31 -13.67
C PRO A 59 0.05 5.41 -14.92
N ASP A 60 0.40 6.32 -15.83
CA ASP A 60 -0.17 6.30 -17.17
C ASP A 60 0.24 5.02 -17.93
N ALA A 61 -0.33 4.80 -19.11
CA ALA A 61 -0.09 3.57 -19.87
C ALA A 61 1.40 3.34 -20.21
N ALA A 62 2.17 4.41 -20.41
CA ALA A 62 3.59 4.30 -20.72
C ALA A 62 4.40 3.94 -19.46
N ALA A 63 4.16 4.65 -18.36
CA ALA A 63 4.80 4.38 -17.08
C ALA A 63 4.40 3.01 -16.51
N ALA A 64 3.16 2.56 -16.75
CA ALA A 64 2.71 1.22 -16.37
C ALA A 64 3.47 0.15 -17.15
N LYS A 65 3.63 0.33 -18.46
CA LYS A 65 4.41 -0.60 -19.29
C LYS A 65 5.88 -0.65 -18.87
N GLU A 66 6.50 0.49 -18.59
CA GLU A 66 7.88 0.54 -18.12
C GLU A 66 8.04 -0.16 -16.77
N TRP A 67 7.09 0.05 -15.86
CA TRP A 67 7.03 -0.65 -14.58
C TRP A 67 6.95 -2.18 -14.75
N GLU A 68 6.10 -2.67 -15.64
CA GLU A 68 6.00 -4.10 -15.93
C GLU A 68 7.28 -4.66 -16.58
N ASP A 69 7.88 -3.92 -17.54
CA ASP A 69 9.13 -4.33 -18.19
C ASP A 69 10.27 -4.45 -17.17
N VAL A 70 10.35 -3.54 -16.19
CA VAL A 70 11.34 -3.59 -15.10
C VAL A 70 11.06 -4.77 -14.16
N ASN A 71 9.81 -5.05 -13.81
CA ASN A 71 9.44 -6.14 -12.90
C ASN A 71 9.54 -7.54 -13.54
N ALA A 72 9.47 -7.63 -14.87
CA ALA A 72 9.72 -8.86 -15.60
C ALA A 72 11.19 -9.30 -15.54
N LEU A 73 12.11 -8.37 -15.25
CA LEU A 73 13.53 -8.68 -15.11
C LEU A 73 13.81 -9.37 -13.77
N PRO A 74 14.61 -10.44 -13.76
CA PRO A 74 15.14 -11.00 -12.53
C PRO A 74 15.92 -9.95 -11.74
N ALA A 75 15.72 -9.87 -10.43
CA ALA A 75 16.36 -8.85 -9.58
C ALA A 75 17.90 -8.80 -9.70
N ARG A 76 18.56 -9.89 -10.11
CA ARG A 76 20.01 -9.95 -10.36
C ARG A 76 20.46 -9.20 -11.62
N GLU A 77 19.55 -8.93 -12.54
CA GLU A 77 19.77 -8.26 -13.83
C GLU A 77 19.53 -6.75 -13.72
N LEU A 78 18.97 -6.30 -12.59
CA LEU A 78 18.84 -4.90 -12.23
C LEU A 78 20.14 -4.41 -11.58
N ALA A 79 20.86 -3.52 -12.28
CA ALA A 79 22.25 -3.14 -11.98
C ALA A 79 22.47 -2.75 -10.51
N ASP A 80 21.59 -1.94 -9.93
CA ASP A 80 21.73 -1.48 -8.54
C ASP A 80 21.29 -2.52 -7.51
N LEU A 81 20.27 -3.32 -7.81
CA LEU A 81 19.79 -4.39 -6.91
C LEU A 81 20.76 -5.56 -6.84
N SER A 82 21.51 -5.82 -7.91
CA SER A 82 22.54 -6.86 -7.96
C SER A 82 23.64 -6.67 -6.89
N LYS A 83 23.94 -5.41 -6.53
CA LYS A 83 24.93 -5.02 -5.51
C LYS A 83 24.53 -5.43 -4.09
N HIS A 84 23.23 -5.61 -3.85
CA HIS A 84 22.67 -5.99 -2.56
C HIS A 84 22.35 -7.48 -2.46
N ARG A 85 22.75 -8.28 -3.45
CA ARG A 85 22.54 -9.72 -3.45
C ARG A 85 23.26 -10.37 -2.27
N ARG A 86 22.50 -11.01 -1.39
CA ARG A 86 23.05 -11.82 -0.32
C ARG A 86 23.83 -13.02 -0.91
N PRO A 87 25.04 -13.33 -0.41
CA PRO A 87 25.76 -14.54 -0.80
C PRO A 87 24.91 -15.80 -0.53
N ALA A 88 24.92 -16.74 -1.47
CA ALA A 88 24.26 -18.02 -1.26
C ALA A 88 24.89 -18.76 -0.07
N PRO A 89 24.10 -19.51 0.74
CA PRO A 89 24.66 -20.33 1.80
C PRO A 89 25.68 -21.30 1.20
N ARG A 90 26.89 -21.33 1.78
CA ARG A 90 27.93 -22.28 1.38
C ARG A 90 27.39 -23.68 1.64
N ALA A 91 27.25 -24.49 0.59
CA ALA A 91 26.92 -25.90 0.77
C ALA A 91 27.96 -26.53 1.70
N THR A 92 27.53 -26.98 2.87
CA THR A 92 28.36 -27.77 3.76
C THR A 92 28.59 -29.10 3.08
N SER A 93 29.72 -29.26 2.41
CA SER A 93 30.20 -30.56 1.97
C SER A 93 30.51 -31.38 3.22
N GLY A 94 29.50 -32.09 3.73
CA GLY A 94 29.63 -33.12 4.75
C GLY A 94 30.32 -34.33 4.14
N GLY A 95 31.63 -34.22 3.91
CA GLY A 95 32.48 -35.37 3.63
C GLY A 95 32.62 -36.20 4.91
N ARG A 96 31.72 -37.16 5.10
CA ARG A 96 32.05 -38.36 5.88
C ARG A 96 32.16 -39.51 4.91
N SER A 97 33.40 -39.75 4.49
CA SER A 97 33.80 -41.03 3.93
C SER A 97 33.63 -42.08 5.03
N SER A 98 32.50 -42.78 5.06
CA SER A 98 32.34 -43.97 5.88
C SER A 98 32.83 -45.15 5.06
N SER A 99 34.13 -45.42 5.16
CA SER A 99 34.70 -46.71 4.76
C SER A 99 34.13 -47.79 5.68
N VAL A 100 33.26 -48.65 5.15
CA VAL A 100 32.82 -49.87 5.83
C VAL A 100 33.90 -50.92 5.59
N PRO A 101 34.55 -51.49 6.63
CA PRO A 101 35.41 -52.63 6.40
C PRO A 101 34.53 -53.85 6.12
N ALA A 102 34.85 -54.54 5.03
CA ALA A 102 34.36 -55.88 4.76
C ALA A 102 35.14 -56.84 5.67
N ASP A 103 34.48 -57.38 6.69
CA ASP A 103 34.81 -58.65 7.32
C ASP A 103 33.58 -59.13 8.09
N ILE A 104 32.73 -59.91 7.41
CA ILE A 104 31.85 -60.87 8.06
C ILE A 104 32.45 -62.23 7.70
N ASP A 105 33.29 -62.74 8.60
CA ASP A 105 33.69 -64.14 8.58
C ASP A 105 32.60 -64.98 9.24
N LEU A 106 32.33 -66.12 8.62
CA LEU A 106 31.13 -66.92 8.82
C LEU A 106 31.55 -68.22 9.48
N GLN A 107 31.52 -68.30 10.82
CA GLN A 107 31.48 -69.55 11.59
C GLN A 107 30.69 -69.38 12.88
#